data_AF-V4JBD9-F1
#
_entry.id   AF-V4JBD9-F1
#
_cell.length_a   1.000
_cell.length_b   1.000
_cell.length_c   1.000
_cell.angle_alpha   90.00
_cell.angle_beta   90.00
_cell.angle_gamma   90.00
#
_symmetry.space_group_name_H-M   'P 1'
#
loop_
_entity.id
_entity.type
_entity.pdbx_description
1 polymer ?
#
loop_
_entity_poly.entity_id
_entity_poly.type
_entity_poly.pdbx_seq_one_letter_code
_entity_poly.pdbx_strand_id
1 'polypeptide(L)'
;MNFLKEVLNTNPLIPLFLSLAIGFWIGKIKIGRFELGGMSGCLVAAVIIGQVGVPVDPVVKSMMFALFIYATGYVSGPQFFASLNRKMLSQLHLALVSCALVFLFVYVTAKIFHLDKGTAVGLLAGALTESACIGTASEALQRLGLAPDVLKSLEANIGVTLQRKLFKII
;
A
#
# COMPACT_ATOMS: atom_id res chain seq x y z
N MET A 1 -25.40 -8.82 -15.76
CA MET A 1 -24.34 -8.01 -15.11
C MET A 1 -24.75 -7.35 -13.79
N ASN A 2 -26.03 -7.34 -13.39
CA ASN A 2 -26.47 -6.70 -12.13
C ASN A 2 -26.37 -7.65 -10.92
N PHE A 3 -26.71 -8.94 -11.07
CA PHE A 3 -26.66 -9.92 -9.97
C PHE A 3 -25.27 -10.08 -9.35
N LEU A 4 -24.21 -10.11 -10.18
CA LEU A 4 -22.83 -10.19 -9.67
C LEU A 4 -22.47 -8.95 -8.84
N LYS A 5 -22.84 -7.76 -9.31
CA LYS A 5 -22.59 -6.49 -8.60
C LYS A 5 -23.39 -6.44 -7.29
N GLU A 6 -24.61 -6.93 -7.30
CA GLU A 6 -25.50 -6.95 -6.13
C GLU A 6 -24.98 -7.90 -5.05
N VAL A 7 -24.55 -9.12 -5.42
CA VAL A 7 -23.92 -10.08 -4.49
C VAL A 7 -22.59 -9.55 -3.94
N LEU A 8 -21.77 -8.90 -4.77
CA LEU A 8 -20.49 -8.30 -4.36
C LEU A 8 -20.68 -7.08 -3.45
N ASN A 9 -21.77 -6.32 -3.63
CA ASN A 9 -22.10 -5.17 -2.78
C ASN A 9 -22.66 -5.59 -1.41
N THR A 10 -23.36 -6.71 -1.32
CA THR A 10 -23.95 -7.20 -0.06
C THR A 10 -22.89 -7.71 0.93
N ASN A 11 -21.73 -8.18 0.44
CA ASN A 11 -20.66 -8.69 1.30
C ASN A 11 -19.26 -8.26 0.81
N PRO A 12 -18.62 -7.24 1.43
CA PRO A 12 -17.31 -6.75 1.03
C PRO A 12 -16.16 -7.76 1.24
N LEU A 13 -16.43 -8.87 1.95
CA LEU A 13 -15.48 -9.99 2.10
C LEU A 13 -15.38 -10.84 0.82
N ILE A 14 -16.44 -10.94 0.02
CA ILE A 14 -16.43 -11.79 -1.20
C ILE A 14 -15.38 -11.30 -2.21
N PRO A 15 -15.29 -10.01 -2.57
CA PRO A 15 -14.21 -9.50 -3.43
C PRO A 15 -12.81 -9.80 -2.88
N LEU A 16 -12.64 -9.70 -1.55
CA LEU A 16 -11.36 -9.95 -0.89
C LEU A 16 -10.93 -11.42 -1.06
N PHE A 17 -11.79 -12.37 -0.71
CA PHE A 17 -11.52 -13.80 -0.89
C PHE A 17 -11.34 -14.19 -2.35
N LEU A 18 -12.12 -13.57 -3.25
CA LEU A 18 -11.99 -13.81 -4.69
C LEU A 18 -10.63 -13.34 -5.21
N SER A 19 -10.16 -12.17 -4.76
CA SER A 19 -8.84 -11.66 -5.13
C SER A 19 -7.70 -12.55 -4.64
N LEU A 20 -7.83 -13.12 -3.43
CA LEU A 20 -6.88 -14.09 -2.90
C LEU A 20 -6.91 -15.41 -3.67
N ALA A 21 -8.09 -15.97 -3.93
CA ALA A 21 -8.23 -17.25 -4.62
C ALA A 21 -7.71 -17.17 -6.06
N ILE A 22 -8.17 -16.17 -6.83
CA ILE A 22 -7.74 -15.95 -8.21
C ILE A 22 -6.27 -15.57 -8.24
N GLY A 23 -5.84 -14.66 -7.36
CA GLY A 23 -4.48 -14.17 -7.33
C GLY A 23 -3.44 -15.22 -6.97
N PHE A 24 -3.75 -16.10 -6.02
CA PHE A 24 -2.86 -17.21 -5.66
C PHE A 24 -2.85 -18.29 -6.75
N TRP A 25 -3.98 -18.52 -7.42
CA TRP A 25 -4.06 -19.44 -8.55
C TRP A 25 -3.24 -18.94 -9.74
N ILE A 26 -3.40 -17.68 -10.13
CA ILE A 26 -2.62 -17.03 -11.20
C ILE A 26 -1.14 -16.92 -10.80
N GLY A 27 -0.85 -16.58 -9.54
CA GLY A 27 0.52 -16.46 -9.03
C GLY A 27 1.32 -17.76 -9.09
N LYS A 28 0.65 -18.92 -9.07
CA LYS A 28 1.24 -20.25 -9.24
C LYS A 28 1.44 -20.68 -10.69
N ILE A 29 0.86 -19.97 -11.66
CA ILE A 29 1.05 -20.27 -13.08
C ILE A 29 2.49 -19.90 -13.44
N LYS A 30 3.28 -20.91 -13.83
CA LYS A 30 4.67 -20.75 -14.27
C LYS A 30 4.68 -20.51 -15.77
N ILE A 31 5.24 -19.38 -16.18
CA ILE A 31 5.52 -19.10 -17.60
C ILE A 31 7.02 -19.26 -17.81
N GLY A 32 7.43 -20.45 -18.26
CA GLY A 32 8.84 -20.81 -18.43
C GLY A 32 9.60 -20.89 -17.10
N ARG A 33 10.63 -20.06 -16.92
CA ARG A 33 11.42 -19.95 -15.68
C ARG A 33 10.87 -18.93 -14.69
N PHE A 34 9.84 -18.18 -15.06
CA PHE A 34 9.29 -17.10 -14.24
C PHE A 34 8.01 -17.56 -13.53
N GLU A 35 8.01 -17.42 -12.21
CA GLU A 35 6.84 -17.59 -11.35
C GLU A 35 6.51 -16.21 -10.77
N LEU A 36 5.29 -15.73 -11.00
CA LEU A 36 4.83 -14.45 -10.45
C LEU A 36 4.90 -14.48 -8.90
N GLY A 37 4.59 -15.64 -8.32
CA GLY A 37 4.52 -15.82 -6.87
C GLY A 37 3.16 -15.37 -6.34
N GLY A 38 2.73 -15.99 -5.24
CA GLY A 38 1.39 -15.78 -4.69
C GLY A 38 1.08 -14.32 -4.35
N MET A 39 2.06 -13.56 -3.81
CA MET A 39 1.83 -12.16 -3.41
C MET A 39 1.61 -11.22 -4.59
N SER A 40 2.41 -11.32 -5.65
CA SER A 40 2.26 -10.44 -6.83
C SER A 40 0.99 -10.78 -7.62
N GLY A 41 0.65 -12.08 -7.71
CA GLY A 41 -0.60 -12.54 -8.34
C GLY A 41 -1.85 -12.03 -7.61
N CYS A 42 -1.85 -12.07 -6.28
CA CYS A 42 -2.89 -11.46 -5.45
C CYS A 42 -3.02 -9.95 -5.67
N LEU A 43 -1.91 -9.22 -5.79
CA LEU A 43 -1.94 -7.78 -6.06
C LEU A 43 -2.58 -7.47 -7.42
N VAL A 44 -2.19 -8.18 -8.48
CA VAL A 44 -2.74 -7.99 -9.83
C VAL A 44 -4.24 -8.32 -9.85
N ALA A 45 -4.64 -9.45 -9.26
CA ALA A 45 -6.05 -9.83 -9.15
C ALA A 45 -6.87 -8.80 -8.36
N ALA A 46 -6.34 -8.29 -7.24
CA ALA A 46 -6.99 -7.26 -6.43
C ALA A 46 -7.18 -5.95 -7.22
N VAL A 47 -6.20 -5.51 -8.02
CA VAL A 47 -6.33 -4.31 -8.86
C VAL A 47 -7.42 -4.51 -9.92
N ILE A 48 -7.44 -5.65 -10.61
CA ILE A 48 -8.45 -5.95 -11.65
C ILE A 48 -9.85 -5.99 -11.04
N ILE A 49 -10.04 -6.68 -9.91
CA ILE A 49 -11.33 -6.75 -9.23
C ILE A 49 -11.72 -5.37 -8.68
N GLY A 50 -10.77 -4.59 -8.18
CA GLY A 50 -10.98 -3.23 -7.69
C GLY A 50 -11.52 -2.28 -8.77
N GLN A 51 -11.16 -2.48 -10.05
CA GLN A 51 -11.71 -1.71 -11.16
C GLN A 51 -13.20 -1.98 -11.43
N VAL A 52 -13.76 -3.09 -10.94
CA VAL A 52 -15.19 -3.41 -11.07
C VAL A 52 -16.07 -2.48 -10.23
N GLY A 53 -15.48 -1.71 -9.31
CA GLY A 53 -16.16 -0.65 -8.57
C GLY A 53 -16.99 -1.14 -7.38
N VAL A 54 -16.61 -2.29 -6.80
CA VAL A 54 -17.26 -2.78 -5.57
C VAL A 54 -16.81 -1.87 -4.41
N PRO A 55 -17.73 -1.18 -3.71
CA PRO A 55 -17.39 -0.36 -2.57
C PRO A 55 -16.94 -1.28 -1.43
N VAL A 56 -15.72 -1.05 -0.94
CA VAL A 56 -15.21 -1.70 0.27
C VAL A 56 -15.50 -0.78 1.45
N ASP A 57 -16.13 -1.33 2.48
CA ASP A 57 -16.40 -0.60 3.72
C ASP A 57 -15.08 -0.07 4.33
N PRO A 58 -14.99 1.22 4.66
CA PRO A 58 -13.82 1.80 5.34
C PRO A 58 -13.39 1.02 6.58
N VAL A 59 -14.32 0.45 7.34
CA VAL A 59 -14.04 -0.37 8.52
C VAL A 59 -13.23 -1.61 8.15
N VAL A 60 -13.60 -2.30 7.07
CA VAL A 60 -12.87 -3.48 6.59
C VAL A 60 -11.46 -3.08 6.14
N LYS A 61 -11.31 -1.95 5.45
CA LYS A 61 -9.99 -1.41 5.04
C LYS A 61 -9.08 -1.19 6.26
N SER A 62 -9.56 -0.49 7.28
CA SER A 62 -8.76 -0.20 8.49
C SER A 62 -8.48 -1.47 9.31
N MET A 63 -9.43 -2.42 9.43
CA MET A 63 -9.18 -3.71 10.08
C MET A 63 -8.09 -4.53 9.39
N MET A 64 -8.15 -4.65 8.06
CA MET A 64 -7.15 -5.39 7.29
C MET A 64 -5.77 -4.72 7.37
N PHE A 65 -5.73 -3.39 7.36
CA PHE A 65 -4.49 -2.64 7.54
C PHE A 65 -3.91 -2.82 8.95
N ALA A 66 -4.75 -2.79 9.99
CA ALA A 66 -4.31 -3.06 11.37
C ALA A 66 -3.76 -4.49 11.51
N LEU A 67 -4.42 -5.48 10.92
CA LEU A 67 -3.93 -6.87 10.90
C LEU A 67 -2.60 -6.99 10.14
N PHE A 68 -2.42 -6.26 9.04
CA PHE A 68 -1.17 -6.21 8.30
C PHE A 68 -0.01 -5.62 9.13
N ILE A 69 -0.22 -4.49 9.82
CA ILE A 69 0.79 -3.90 10.71
C ILE A 69 1.09 -4.83 11.90
N TYR A 70 0.07 -5.49 12.46
CA TYR A 70 0.26 -6.48 13.52
C TYR A 70 1.10 -7.67 13.04
N ALA A 71 0.75 -8.26 11.91
CA ALA A 71 1.44 -9.44 11.38
C ALA A 71 2.90 -9.12 11.00
N THR A 72 3.13 -8.00 10.32
CA THR A 72 4.50 -7.56 9.98
C THR A 72 5.30 -7.28 11.24
N GLY A 73 4.73 -6.57 12.21
CA GLY A 73 5.35 -6.31 13.51
C GLY A 73 5.66 -7.57 14.32
N TYR A 74 4.79 -8.57 14.30
CA TYR A 74 5.00 -9.84 14.98
C TYR A 74 6.19 -10.63 14.40
N VAL A 75 6.32 -10.66 13.06
CA VAL A 75 7.43 -11.32 12.39
C VAL A 75 8.74 -10.55 12.57
N SER A 76 8.72 -9.22 12.41
CA SER A 76 9.93 -8.39 12.50
C SER A 76 10.38 -8.11 13.94
N GLY A 77 9.49 -8.23 14.92
CA GLY A 77 9.76 -7.89 16.33
C GLY A 77 10.96 -8.65 16.91
N PRO A 78 10.95 -10.00 16.96
CA PRO A 78 12.08 -10.78 17.48
C PRO A 78 13.39 -10.48 16.74
N GLN A 79 13.32 -10.28 15.42
CA GLN A 79 14.48 -10.01 14.59
C GLN A 79 15.08 -8.61 14.84
N PHE A 80 14.24 -7.62 15.15
CA PHE A 80 14.66 -6.29 15.60
C PHE A 80 15.43 -6.38 16.92
N PHE A 81 14.87 -7.05 17.94
CA PHE A 81 15.53 -7.20 19.24
C PHE A 81 16.80 -8.06 19.15
N ALA A 82 16.81 -9.13 18.35
CA ALA A 82 18.00 -9.93 18.10
C ALA A 82 19.11 -9.13 17.39
N SER A 83 18.73 -8.12 16.60
CA SER A 83 19.67 -7.25 15.88
C SER A 83 20.13 -6.04 16.72
N LEU A 84 19.64 -5.87 17.95
CA LEU A 84 19.90 -4.71 18.81
C LEU A 84 21.34 -4.70 19.37
N ASN A 85 22.30 -4.44 18.48
CA ASN A 85 23.74 -4.40 18.77
C ASN A 85 24.33 -3.01 18.48
N ARG A 86 25.56 -2.75 18.95
CA ARG A 86 26.26 -1.47 18.68
C ARG A 86 26.36 -1.12 17.19
N LYS A 87 26.43 -2.13 16.31
CA LYS A 87 26.40 -1.95 14.85
C LYS A 87 25.04 -1.45 14.35
N MET A 88 23.94 -1.89 14.95
CA MET A 88 22.59 -1.42 14.61
C MET A 88 22.38 0.03 15.03
N LEU A 89 22.93 0.49 16.16
CA LEU A 89 22.90 1.91 16.53
C LEU A 89 23.60 2.79 15.48
N SER A 90 24.69 2.28 14.90
CA SER A 90 25.35 2.93 13.75
C SER A 90 24.50 2.87 12.48
N GLN A 91 23.73 1.81 12.21
CA GLN A 91 22.81 1.81 11.07
C GLN A 91 21.57 2.70 11.31
N LEU A 92 21.12 2.83 12.56
CA LEU A 92 19.96 3.60 12.94
C LEU A 92 20.17 5.10 12.69
N HIS A 93 21.36 5.65 12.97
CA HIS A 93 21.62 7.05 12.67
C HIS A 93 21.58 7.32 11.16
N LEU A 94 22.14 6.43 10.34
CA LEU A 94 22.07 6.55 8.88
C LEU A 94 20.62 6.46 8.38
N ALA A 95 19.82 5.56 8.95
CA ALA A 95 18.41 5.43 8.62
C ALA A 95 17.61 6.68 9.00
N LEU A 96 17.86 7.26 10.18
CA LEU A 96 17.25 8.52 10.63
C LEU A 96 17.62 9.70 9.73
N VAL A 97 18.92 9.84 9.41
CA VAL A 97 19.41 10.90 8.52
C VAL A 97 18.83 10.74 7.12
N SER A 98 18.81 9.53 6.58
CA SER A 98 18.21 9.21 5.29
C SER A 98 16.71 9.53 5.27
N CYS A 99 15.97 9.09 6.30
CA CYS A 99 14.55 9.38 6.44
C CYS A 99 14.28 10.89 6.49
N ALA A 100 15.05 11.63 7.29
CA ALA A 100 14.93 13.09 7.39
C ALA A 100 15.24 13.78 6.05
N LEU A 101 16.29 13.36 5.35
CA LEU A 101 16.66 13.89 4.04
C LEU A 101 15.59 13.63 2.98
N VAL A 102 15.09 12.39 2.89
CA VAL A 102 14.02 12.03 1.95
C VAL A 102 12.74 12.80 2.27
N PHE A 103 12.37 12.89 3.55
CA PHE A 103 11.20 13.67 3.97
C PHE A 103 11.34 15.15 3.61
N LEU A 104 12.48 15.76 3.91
CA LEU A 104 12.75 17.16 3.58
C LEU A 104 12.71 17.37 2.06
N PHE A 105 13.34 16.48 1.28
CA PHE A 105 13.36 16.55 -0.18
C PHE A 105 11.94 16.46 -0.77
N VAL A 106 11.13 15.51 -0.30
CA VAL A 106 9.73 15.37 -0.73
C VAL A 106 8.91 16.59 -0.31
N TYR A 107 9.10 17.11 0.91
CA TYR A 107 8.39 18.29 1.39
C TYR A 107 8.71 19.55 0.56
N VAL A 108 9.99 19.78 0.29
CA VAL A 108 10.45 20.91 -0.55
C VAL A 108 9.91 20.77 -1.97
N THR A 109 10.02 19.58 -2.56
CA THR A 109 9.49 19.29 -3.91
C THR A 109 7.98 19.50 -3.95
N ALA A 110 7.24 19.00 -2.96
CA ALA A 110 5.80 19.19 -2.86
C ALA A 110 5.41 20.67 -2.78
N LYS A 111 6.19 21.49 -2.07
CA LYS A 111 5.96 22.93 -1.97
C LYS A 111 6.27 23.68 -3.26
N ILE A 112 7.37 23.34 -3.94
CA ILE A 112 7.78 23.99 -5.20
C ILE A 112 6.82 23.66 -6.34
N PHE A 113 6.39 22.41 -6.44
CA PHE A 113 5.52 21.92 -7.52
C PHE A 113 4.03 21.95 -7.16
N HIS A 114 3.66 22.52 -6.01
CA HIS A 114 2.28 22.58 -5.53
C HIS A 114 1.55 21.22 -5.53
N LEU A 115 2.25 20.16 -5.11
CA LEU A 115 1.70 18.80 -5.08
C LEU A 115 0.69 18.66 -3.94
N ASP A 116 -0.40 17.95 -4.20
CA ASP A 116 -1.35 17.58 -3.16
C ASP A 116 -0.74 16.57 -2.18
N LYS A 117 -1.37 16.45 -1.00
CA LYS A 117 -0.91 15.54 0.06
C LYS A 117 -0.84 14.08 -0.39
N GLY A 118 -1.75 13.65 -1.27
CA GLY A 118 -1.78 12.30 -1.80
C GLY A 118 -0.60 12.02 -2.73
N THR A 119 -0.33 12.92 -3.67
CA THR A 119 0.84 12.81 -4.56
C THR A 119 2.16 12.89 -3.78
N ALA A 120 2.27 13.77 -2.78
CA ALA A 120 3.47 13.87 -1.94
C ALA A 120 3.74 12.58 -1.15
N VAL A 121 2.71 11.98 -0.56
CA VAL A 121 2.78 10.69 0.11
C VAL A 121 3.16 9.58 -0.87
N GLY A 122 2.55 9.53 -2.04
CA GLY A 122 2.87 8.51 -3.05
C GLY A 122 4.31 8.63 -3.56
N LEU A 123 4.83 9.86 -3.67
CA LEU A 123 6.24 10.11 -3.98
C LEU A 123 7.17 9.61 -2.87
N LEU A 124 6.82 9.86 -1.60
CA LEU A 124 7.58 9.38 -0.44
C LEU A 124 7.59 7.84 -0.36
N ALA A 125 6.42 7.21 -0.49
CA ALA A 125 6.29 5.75 -0.51
C ALA A 125 7.12 5.12 -1.65
N GLY A 126 7.08 5.72 -2.85
CA GLY A 126 7.87 5.26 -4.00
C GLY A 126 9.36 5.60 -3.92
N ALA A 127 9.75 6.64 -3.17
CA ALA A 127 11.16 6.97 -2.93
C ALA A 127 11.78 6.01 -1.90
N LEU A 128 11.03 5.62 -0.88
CA LEU A 128 11.45 4.66 0.15
C LEU A 128 11.20 3.20 -0.23
N THR A 129 10.54 2.94 -1.37
CA THR A 129 10.10 1.59 -1.81
C THR A 129 9.30 0.86 -0.72
N GLU A 130 8.51 1.62 0.04
CA GLU A 130 7.82 1.15 1.23
C GLU A 130 6.31 1.31 1.03
N SER A 131 5.62 0.18 0.84
CA SER A 131 4.20 0.16 0.48
C SER A 131 3.27 0.35 1.67
N ALA A 132 3.69 0.05 2.91
CA ALA A 132 2.90 0.29 4.11
C ALA A 132 2.63 1.79 4.34
N CYS A 133 3.48 2.66 3.82
CA CYS A 133 3.36 4.12 3.88
C CYS A 133 2.03 4.58 3.29
N ILE A 134 1.54 3.91 2.22
CA ILE A 134 0.23 4.19 1.62
C ILE A 134 -0.90 3.92 2.60
N GLY A 135 -0.85 2.79 3.30
CA GLY A 135 -1.88 2.43 4.27
C GLY A 135 -1.88 3.39 5.46
N THR A 136 -0.70 3.71 6.01
CA THR A 136 -0.56 4.65 7.13
C THR A 136 -1.02 6.06 6.75
N ALA A 137 -0.67 6.53 5.56
CA ALA A 137 -1.07 7.84 5.09
C ALA A 137 -2.56 7.92 4.75
N SER A 138 -3.14 6.86 4.17
CA SER A 138 -4.59 6.80 3.91
C SER A 138 -5.39 6.88 5.22
N GLU A 139 -4.97 6.12 6.23
CA GLU A 139 -5.57 6.18 7.58
C GLU A 139 -5.38 7.57 8.21
N ALA A 140 -4.21 8.20 8.06
CA ALA A 140 -3.98 9.56 8.53
C ALA A 140 -4.87 10.59 7.81
N LEU A 141 -5.08 10.45 6.49
CA LEU A 141 -5.99 11.31 5.72
C LEU A 141 -7.45 11.15 6.15
N GLN A 142 -7.89 9.93 6.46
CA GLN A 142 -9.24 9.66 6.97
C GLN A 142 -9.51 10.38 8.30
N ARG A 143 -8.50 10.48 9.16
CA ARG A 143 -8.59 11.19 10.45
C ARG A 143 -8.64 12.71 10.33
N LEU A 144 -8.36 13.28 9.15
CA LEU A 144 -8.45 14.73 8.93
C LEU A 144 -9.89 15.24 8.72
N GLY A 145 -10.89 14.35 8.65
CA GLY A 145 -12.29 14.75 8.48
C GLY A 145 -12.58 15.49 7.17
N LEU A 146 -11.81 15.20 6.12
CA LEU A 146 -11.96 15.81 4.80
C LEU A 146 -13.27 15.37 4.13
N ALA A 147 -13.79 16.21 3.23
CA ALA A 147 -14.93 15.84 2.39
C ALA A 147 -14.63 14.52 1.63
N PRO A 148 -15.62 13.61 1.52
CA PRO A 148 -15.41 12.26 0.97
C PRO A 148 -14.86 12.28 -0.46
N ASP A 149 -15.24 13.28 -1.26
CA ASP A 149 -14.79 13.45 -2.64
C ASP A 149 -13.30 13.80 -2.70
N VAL A 150 -12.86 14.70 -1.81
CA VAL A 150 -11.46 15.12 -1.69
C VAL A 150 -10.62 13.97 -1.16
N LEU A 151 -11.09 13.26 -0.13
CA LEU A 151 -10.41 12.09 0.41
C LEU A 151 -10.19 11.02 -0.67
N LYS A 152 -11.23 10.71 -1.45
CA LYS A 152 -11.15 9.75 -2.55
C LYS A 152 -10.13 10.17 -3.62
N SER A 153 -10.08 11.47 -3.96
CA SER A 153 -9.10 12.00 -4.91
C SER A 153 -7.66 11.89 -4.38
N LEU A 154 -7.44 12.19 -3.10
CA LEU A 154 -6.13 12.10 -2.47
C LEU A 154 -5.67 10.64 -2.39
N GLU A 155 -6.54 9.71 -1.98
CA GLU A 155 -6.24 8.28 -1.96
C GLU A 155 -5.89 7.73 -3.36
N ALA A 156 -6.59 8.19 -4.40
CA ALA A 156 -6.28 7.83 -5.78
C ALA A 156 -4.90 8.36 -6.22
N ASN A 157 -4.56 9.59 -5.87
CA ASN A 157 -3.28 10.20 -6.20
C ASN A 157 -2.08 9.49 -5.55
N ILE A 158 -2.26 8.95 -4.33
CA ILE A 158 -1.23 8.13 -3.67
C ILE A 158 -0.88 6.91 -4.55
N GLY A 159 -1.90 6.17 -4.99
CA GLY A 159 -1.72 4.93 -5.76
C GLY A 159 -1.06 5.15 -7.12
N VAL A 160 -1.53 6.15 -7.87
CA VAL A 160 -0.99 6.47 -9.21
C VAL A 160 0.49 6.87 -9.12
N THR A 161 0.87 7.62 -8.10
CA THR A 161 2.25 8.10 -7.94
C THR A 161 3.22 6.97 -7.58
N LEU A 162 2.77 5.98 -6.80
CA LEU A 162 3.57 4.79 -6.48
C LEU A 162 3.81 3.89 -7.72
N GLN A 163 2.74 3.53 -8.44
CA GLN A 163 2.81 2.56 -9.54
C GLN A 163 3.64 3.06 -10.73
N ARG A 164 3.70 4.38 -10.93
CA ARG A 164 4.47 5.01 -12.01
C ARG A 164 5.99 4.81 -11.87
N LYS A 165 6.48 4.47 -10.68
CA LYS A 165 7.88 4.09 -10.44
C LYS A 165 8.09 2.57 -10.53
N LEU A 166 7.12 1.77 -10.08
CA LEU A 166 7.22 0.31 -10.08
C LEU A 166 7.37 -0.28 -11.50
N PHE A 167 6.71 0.32 -12.50
CA PHE A 167 6.79 -0.14 -13.90
C PHE A 167 8.05 0.36 -14.67
N LYS A 168 8.88 1.20 -14.05
CA LYS A 168 10.13 1.72 -14.64
C LYS A 168 11.39 1.05 -14.08
N ILE A 169 11.22 0.19 -13.06
CA ILE A 169 12.30 -0.52 -12.37
C ILE A 169 12.26 -2.04 -12.69
N ILE A 170 11.18 -2.51 -13.33
CA ILE A 170 11.07 -3.82 -13.97
C ILE A 170 11.25 -3.61 -15.47
#